data_AF-A0A4P9XML2-F1
#
_entry.id   AF-A0A4P9XML2-F1
#
_cell.length_a   1.000
_cell.length_b   1.000
_cell.length_c   1.000
_cell.angle_alpha   90.00
_cell.angle_beta   90.00
_cell.angle_gamma   90.00
#
_symmetry.space_group_name_H-M   'P 1'
#
loop_
_entity.id
_entity.type
_entity.pdbx_description
1 polymer ?
#
loop_
_entity_poly.entity_id
_entity_poly.type
_entity_poly.pdbx_seq_one_letter_code
_entity_poly.pdbx_strand_id
1 'polypeptide(L)'
;VRLAYGNFRKETADVVGTLEQQCSEMKAAMELERVRQAGSARAFITESQKDMNNRTEAVFDRIEDVESICEEIKRDITQRRAAPSEARMNAVRDGLREMAKDINELKAHVEETQPRWKRAWEEELQAVVSEQQFLKEQVELMAEQEEDYEKLMQLFGQLEKLIQLQATHRPKKQAVLNVVSAEEGYMQLNNVMQEITCIAPDSERRLKAMEQAEKMRRIEQAGRVDEFEQELGNFVTEKKLRPTGGFEEAERLREVRRKNTMIAMLSSKPKP
;
A
#
# COMPACT_ATOMS: atom_id res chain seq x y z
N VAL A 1 8.33 20.95 -40.47
CA VAL A 1 7.22 19.97 -40.30
C VAL A 1 7.50 18.94 -39.19
N ARG A 2 8.56 18.13 -39.25
CA ARG A 2 8.88 17.15 -38.16
C ARG A 2 9.17 17.79 -36.79
N LEU A 3 9.89 18.91 -36.75
CA LEU A 3 10.16 19.66 -35.50
C LEU A 3 8.87 20.24 -34.88
N ALA A 4 8.00 20.82 -35.70
CA ALA A 4 6.71 21.36 -35.25
C ALA A 4 5.77 20.26 -34.71
N TYR A 5 5.73 19.09 -35.35
CA TYR A 5 4.94 17.96 -34.89
C TYR A 5 5.48 17.34 -33.58
N GLY A 6 6.80 17.28 -33.42
CA GLY A 6 7.43 16.83 -32.18
C GLY A 6 7.16 17.77 -30.99
N ASN A 7 7.19 19.09 -31.23
CA ASN A 7 6.85 20.09 -30.22
C ASN A 7 5.36 20.03 -29.84
N PHE A 8 4.48 19.95 -30.84
CA PHE A 8 3.03 19.80 -30.60
C PHE A 8 2.71 18.55 -29.79
N ARG A 9 3.35 17.41 -30.10
CA ARG A 9 3.16 16.16 -29.34
C ARG A 9 3.62 16.28 -27.89
N LYS A 10 4.72 16.99 -27.63
CA LYS A 10 5.20 17.26 -26.26
C LYS A 10 4.24 18.16 -25.49
N GLU A 11 3.84 19.29 -26.08
CA GLU A 11 2.85 20.19 -25.46
C GLU A 11 1.52 19.46 -25.18
N THR A 12 1.06 18.63 -26.11
CA THR A 12 -0.18 17.85 -25.90
C THR A 12 -0.01 16.83 -24.77
N ALA A 13 1.15 16.17 -24.67
CA ALA A 13 1.44 15.24 -23.58
C ALA A 13 1.54 15.94 -22.22
N ASP A 14 2.13 17.13 -22.17
CA ASP A 14 2.25 17.95 -20.96
C ASP A 14 0.86 18.47 -20.51
N VAL A 15 0.00 18.86 -21.45
CA VAL A 15 -1.40 19.27 -21.16
C VAL A 15 -2.24 18.10 -20.66
N VAL A 16 -2.08 16.91 -21.25
CA VAL A 16 -2.78 15.70 -20.76
C VAL A 16 -2.28 15.30 -19.38
N GLY A 17 -0.96 15.33 -19.14
CA GLY A 17 -0.40 15.02 -17.83
C GLY A 17 -0.85 16.00 -16.75
N THR A 18 -0.93 17.29 -17.07
CA THR A 18 -1.47 18.30 -16.14
C THR A 18 -2.98 18.13 -15.89
N LEU A 19 -3.77 17.76 -16.90
CA LEU A 19 -5.19 17.42 -16.72
C LEU A 19 -5.40 16.17 -15.86
N GLU A 20 -4.60 15.12 -16.07
CA GLU A 20 -4.64 13.90 -15.25
C GLU A 20 -4.32 14.22 -13.79
N GLN A 21 -3.28 15.04 -13.57
CA GLN A 21 -2.91 15.50 -12.23
C GLN A 21 -4.01 16.34 -11.58
N GLN A 22 -4.59 17.31 -12.29
CA GLN A 22 -5.70 18.12 -11.78
C GLN A 22 -6.94 17.27 -11.46
N CYS A 23 -7.24 16.26 -12.28
CA CYS A 23 -8.36 15.36 -12.05
C CYS A 23 -8.14 14.45 -10.83
N SER A 24 -6.89 14.00 -10.62
CA SER A 24 -6.46 13.29 -9.41
C SER A 24 -6.60 14.16 -8.15
N GLU A 25 -6.10 15.39 -8.20
CA GLU A 25 -6.19 16.35 -7.09
C GLU A 25 -7.64 16.71 -6.75
N MET A 26 -8.49 16.89 -7.77
CA MET A 26 -9.92 17.14 -7.58
C MET A 26 -10.65 15.96 -6.95
N LYS A 27 -10.32 14.71 -7.34
CA LYS A 27 -10.85 13.51 -6.68
C LYS A 27 -10.45 13.43 -5.21
N ALA A 28 -9.19 13.71 -4.89
CA ALA A 28 -8.70 13.70 -3.51
C ALA A 28 -9.37 14.81 -2.66
N ALA A 29 -9.55 16.00 -3.23
CA ALA A 29 -10.24 17.11 -2.56
C ALA A 29 -11.73 16.80 -2.30
N MET A 30 -12.42 16.19 -3.26
CA MET A 30 -13.82 15.75 -3.07
C MET A 30 -13.95 14.68 -1.98
N GLU A 31 -13.01 13.73 -1.92
CA GLU A 31 -13.04 12.69 -0.88
C GLU A 31 -12.77 13.28 0.51
N LEU A 32 -11.85 14.23 0.63
CA LEU A 32 -11.60 14.95 1.88
C LEU A 32 -12.82 15.75 2.34
N GLU A 33 -13.49 16.44 1.42
CA GLU A 33 -14.72 17.20 1.69
C GLU A 33 -15.86 16.27 2.11
N ARG A 34 -15.97 15.09 1.49
CA ARG A 34 -16.94 14.05 1.86
C ARG A 34 -16.71 13.52 3.28
N VAL A 35 -15.47 13.22 3.66
CA VAL A 35 -15.14 12.80 5.04
C VAL A 35 -15.46 13.91 6.04
N ARG A 36 -15.14 15.16 5.70
CA ARG A 36 -15.45 16.33 6.53
C ARG A 36 -16.96 16.55 6.68
N GLN A 37 -17.72 16.40 5.62
CA GLN A 37 -19.19 16.48 5.65
C GLN A 37 -19.80 15.33 6.46
N ALA A 38 -19.30 14.11 6.36
CA ALA A 38 -19.75 12.98 7.19
C ALA A 38 -19.50 13.26 8.69
N GLY A 39 -18.31 13.77 9.05
CA GLY A 39 -18.03 14.19 10.43
C GLY A 39 -18.96 15.32 10.91
N SER A 40 -19.31 16.26 10.02
CA SER A 40 -20.25 17.34 10.30
C SER A 40 -21.69 16.85 10.44
N ALA A 41 -22.12 15.88 9.64
CA ALA A 41 -23.45 15.29 9.67
C ALA A 41 -23.64 14.48 10.96
N ARG A 42 -22.62 13.71 11.36
CA ARG A 42 -22.63 12.98 12.62
C ARG A 42 -22.67 13.92 13.83
N ALA A 43 -21.87 14.98 13.81
CA ALA A 43 -21.89 16.02 14.85
C ALA A 43 -23.27 16.69 14.96
N PHE A 44 -23.91 16.99 13.82
CA PHE A 44 -25.27 17.51 13.78
C PHE A 44 -26.28 16.52 14.41
N ILE A 45 -26.21 15.23 14.07
CA ILE A 45 -27.08 14.21 14.68
C ILE A 45 -26.87 14.16 16.20
N THR A 46 -25.62 14.16 16.68
CA THR A 46 -25.36 14.08 18.13
C THR A 46 -25.84 15.31 18.89
N GLU A 47 -25.67 16.52 18.32
CA GLU A 47 -26.13 17.75 18.96
C GLU A 47 -27.66 17.83 18.96
N SER A 48 -28.31 17.49 17.84
CA SER A 48 -29.77 17.46 17.75
C SER A 48 -30.40 16.37 18.62
N GLN A 49 -29.73 15.23 18.83
CA GLN A 49 -30.13 14.21 19.81
C GLN A 49 -30.12 14.78 21.23
N LYS A 50 -29.05 15.50 21.59
CA LYS A 50 -28.92 16.13 22.91
C LYS A 50 -30.00 17.19 23.13
N ASP A 51 -30.22 18.08 22.17
CA ASP A 51 -31.27 19.11 22.25
C ASP A 51 -32.67 18.48 22.39
N MET A 52 -32.98 17.46 21.57
CA MET A 52 -34.25 16.75 21.65
C MET A 52 -34.45 16.04 23.00
N ASN A 53 -33.41 15.43 23.56
CA ASN A 53 -33.46 14.82 24.89
C ASN A 53 -33.75 15.88 25.97
N ASN A 54 -33.02 17.00 25.96
CA ASN A 54 -33.23 18.08 26.94
C ASN A 54 -34.67 18.61 26.90
N ARG A 55 -35.24 18.81 25.70
CA ARG A 55 -36.65 19.25 25.55
C ARG A 55 -37.63 18.20 26.04
N THR A 56 -37.33 16.91 25.81
CA THR A 56 -38.16 15.80 26.28
C THR A 56 -38.14 15.72 27.81
N GLU A 57 -36.97 15.84 28.43
CA GLU A 57 -36.82 15.92 29.89
C GLU A 57 -37.58 17.12 30.48
N ALA A 58 -37.47 18.31 29.87
CA ALA A 58 -38.22 19.49 30.31
C ALA A 58 -39.76 19.31 30.25
N VAL A 59 -40.26 18.58 29.25
CA VAL A 59 -41.68 18.21 29.17
C VAL A 59 -42.06 17.23 30.29
N PHE A 60 -41.22 16.23 30.57
CA PHE A 60 -41.44 15.30 31.68
C PHE A 60 -41.49 16.02 33.03
N ASP A 61 -40.51 16.86 33.33
CA ASP A 61 -40.46 17.62 34.58
C ASP A 61 -41.73 18.46 34.77
N ARG A 62 -42.23 19.09 33.69
CA ARG A 62 -43.47 19.87 33.74
C ARG A 62 -44.71 19.01 33.96
N ILE A 63 -44.76 17.82 33.36
CA ILE A 63 -45.85 16.86 33.61
C ILE A 63 -45.85 16.49 35.09
N GLU A 64 -44.70 16.13 35.66
CA GLU A 64 -44.57 15.77 37.07
C GLU A 64 -45.01 16.91 38.02
N ASP A 65 -44.61 18.15 37.73
CA ASP A 65 -45.02 19.32 38.51
C ASP A 65 -46.54 19.53 38.49
N VAL A 66 -47.17 19.45 37.30
CA VAL A 66 -48.62 19.61 37.16
C VAL A 66 -49.38 18.45 37.80
N GLU A 67 -48.89 17.22 37.66
CA GLU A 67 -49.45 16.04 38.31
C GLU A 67 -49.40 16.16 39.82
N SER A 68 -48.26 16.57 40.40
CA SER A 68 -48.09 16.78 41.84
C SER A 68 -49.12 17.77 42.41
N ILE A 69 -49.34 18.91 41.73
CA ILE A 69 -50.35 19.90 42.14
C ILE A 69 -51.76 19.31 42.00
N CYS A 70 -52.06 18.57 40.93
CA CYS A 70 -53.34 17.91 40.73
C CYS A 70 -53.62 16.86 41.83
N GLU A 71 -52.63 16.09 42.23
CA GLU A 71 -52.74 15.11 43.31
C GLU A 71 -52.96 15.76 44.67
N GLU A 72 -52.33 16.90 44.95
CA GLU A 72 -52.59 17.68 46.15
C GLU A 72 -54.03 18.21 46.17
N ILE A 73 -54.49 18.81 45.07
CA ILE A 73 -55.89 19.27 44.92
C ILE A 73 -56.87 18.11 45.09
N LYS A 74 -56.59 16.94 44.49
CA LYS A 74 -57.40 15.73 44.64
C LYS A 74 -57.48 15.29 46.10
N ARG A 75 -56.37 15.29 46.84
CA ARG A 75 -56.35 14.96 48.28
C ARG A 75 -57.16 15.97 49.10
N ASP A 76 -57.03 17.27 48.82
CA ASP A 76 -57.79 18.32 49.52
C ASP A 76 -59.30 18.13 49.34
N ILE A 77 -59.75 17.82 48.12
CA ILE A 77 -61.17 17.61 47.82
C ILE A 77 -61.68 16.30 48.45
N THR A 78 -60.97 15.20 48.25
CA THR A 78 -61.47 13.85 48.60
C THR A 78 -61.31 13.51 50.07
N GLN A 79 -60.18 13.86 50.68
CA GLN A 79 -59.85 13.50 52.05
C GLN A 79 -60.19 14.60 53.04
N ARG A 80 -59.93 15.87 52.67
CA ARG A 80 -60.07 17.02 53.57
C ARG A 80 -61.39 17.78 53.39
N ARG A 81 -62.14 17.52 52.30
CA ARG A 81 -63.37 18.23 51.92
C ARG A 81 -63.19 19.75 51.88
N ALA A 82 -61.98 20.20 51.55
CA ALA A 82 -61.64 21.60 51.41
C ALA A 82 -61.71 22.00 49.93
N ALA A 83 -62.21 23.20 49.66
CA ALA A 83 -62.20 23.75 48.31
C ALA A 83 -60.76 24.20 47.96
N PRO A 84 -60.22 23.82 46.78
CA PRO A 84 -58.91 24.29 46.35
C PRO A 84 -58.94 25.81 46.12
N SER A 85 -57.82 26.48 46.38
CA SER A 85 -57.71 27.92 46.14
C SER A 85 -57.76 28.23 44.65
N GLU A 86 -58.34 29.37 44.29
CA GLU A 86 -58.41 29.84 42.91
C GLU A 86 -57.02 29.98 42.27
N ALA A 87 -56.04 30.41 43.06
CA ALA A 87 -54.64 30.48 42.64
C ALA A 87 -54.07 29.11 42.23
N ARG A 88 -54.34 28.04 42.99
CA ARG A 88 -53.90 26.66 42.65
C ARG A 88 -54.60 26.16 41.39
N MET A 89 -55.89 26.42 41.25
CA MET A 89 -56.66 26.05 40.05
C MET A 89 -56.14 26.77 38.79
N ASN A 90 -55.79 28.05 38.92
CA ASN A 90 -55.21 28.81 37.80
C ASN A 90 -53.79 28.32 37.47
N ALA A 91 -52.96 28.00 38.47
CA ALA A 91 -51.63 27.42 38.25
C ALA A 91 -51.69 26.11 37.45
N VAL A 92 -52.63 25.21 37.76
CA VAL A 92 -52.83 23.98 36.97
C VAL A 92 -53.30 24.30 35.54
N ARG A 93 -54.23 25.23 35.36
CA ARG A 93 -54.70 25.62 34.01
C ARG A 93 -53.57 26.18 33.14
N ASP A 94 -52.75 27.04 33.71
CA ASP A 94 -51.61 27.63 32.99
C ASP A 94 -50.53 26.58 32.74
N GLY A 95 -50.23 25.73 33.73
CA GLY A 95 -49.31 24.59 33.57
C GLY A 95 -49.74 23.63 32.46
N LEU A 96 -51.03 23.27 32.39
CA LEU A 96 -51.58 22.44 31.31
C LEU A 96 -51.48 23.12 29.93
N ARG A 97 -51.66 24.44 29.86
CA ARG A 97 -51.53 25.20 28.61
C ARG A 97 -50.09 25.23 28.13
N GLU A 98 -49.15 25.52 29.02
CA GLU A 98 -47.71 25.54 28.69
C GLU A 98 -47.20 24.13 28.37
N MET A 99 -47.65 23.09 29.08
CA MET A 99 -47.33 21.70 28.76
C MET A 99 -47.83 21.32 27.35
N ALA A 100 -49.06 21.71 26.99
CA ALA A 100 -49.58 21.46 25.65
C ALA A 100 -48.78 22.19 24.57
N LYS A 101 -48.27 23.39 24.86
CA LYS A 101 -47.40 24.14 23.95
C LYS A 101 -46.06 23.42 23.77
N ASP A 102 -45.36 23.07 24.84
CA ASP A 102 -44.07 22.38 24.78
C ASP A 102 -44.17 21.03 24.06
N ILE A 103 -45.24 20.26 24.29
CA ILE A 103 -45.48 19.00 23.58
C ILE A 103 -45.61 19.23 22.07
N ASN A 104 -46.33 20.29 21.66
CA ASN A 104 -46.48 20.62 20.24
C ASN A 104 -45.16 21.11 19.62
N GLU A 105 -44.37 21.89 20.35
CA GLU A 105 -43.05 22.34 19.91
C GLU A 105 -42.06 21.18 19.77
N LEU A 106 -42.05 20.25 20.73
CA LEU A 106 -41.26 19.02 20.66
C LEU A 106 -41.68 18.16 19.45
N LYS A 107 -42.99 18.00 19.23
CA LYS A 107 -43.50 17.27 18.07
C LYS A 107 -43.06 17.90 16.75
N ALA A 108 -43.19 19.22 16.62
CA ALA A 108 -42.75 19.94 15.42
C ALA A 108 -41.23 19.79 15.20
N HIS A 109 -40.44 19.87 16.27
CA HIS A 109 -38.99 19.65 16.20
C HIS A 109 -38.63 18.24 15.72
N VAL A 110 -39.33 17.20 16.21
CA VAL A 110 -39.15 15.82 15.74
C VAL A 110 -39.50 15.69 14.26
N GLU A 111 -40.61 16.27 13.81
CA GLU A 111 -41.02 16.24 12.40
C GLU A 111 -40.03 16.95 11.47
N GLU A 112 -39.39 18.03 11.92
CA GLU A 112 -38.35 18.74 11.15
C GLU A 112 -37.02 17.97 11.09
N THR A 113 -36.59 17.41 12.22
CA THR A 113 -35.25 16.81 12.37
C THR A 113 -35.18 15.40 11.81
N GLN A 114 -36.25 14.62 11.92
CA GLN A 114 -36.32 13.24 11.44
C GLN A 114 -35.89 13.05 9.96
N PRO A 115 -36.37 13.83 8.96
CA PRO A 115 -35.93 13.65 7.58
C PRO A 115 -34.45 13.98 7.39
N ARG A 116 -33.90 14.93 8.14
CA ARG A 116 -32.46 15.26 8.08
C ARG A 116 -31.60 14.11 8.61
N TRP A 117 -32.02 13.48 9.71
CA TRP A 117 -31.33 12.29 10.23
C TRP A 117 -31.37 11.13 9.25
N LYS A 118 -32.55 10.84 8.68
CA LYS A 118 -32.70 9.78 7.68
C LYS A 118 -31.75 9.98 6.50
N ARG A 119 -31.64 11.20 6.00
CA ARG A 119 -30.71 11.54 4.92
C ARG A 119 -29.25 11.33 5.32
N ALA A 120 -28.84 11.84 6.47
CA ALA A 120 -27.47 11.66 6.95
C ALA A 120 -27.11 10.18 7.15
N TRP A 121 -28.02 9.37 7.70
CA TRP A 121 -27.82 7.93 7.81
C TRP A 121 -27.77 7.22 6.46
N GLU A 122 -28.62 7.61 5.50
CA GLU A 122 -28.59 7.04 4.15
C GLU A 122 -27.24 7.31 3.45
N GLU A 123 -26.72 8.53 3.56
CA GLU A 123 -25.41 8.91 3.03
C GLU A 123 -24.27 8.12 3.72
N GLU A 124 -24.31 7.98 5.05
CA GLU A 124 -23.35 7.17 5.81
C GLU A 124 -23.42 5.67 5.42
N LEU A 125 -24.61 5.10 5.32
CA LEU A 125 -24.80 3.70 4.96
C LEU A 125 -24.34 3.42 3.52
N GLN A 126 -24.62 4.32 2.59
CA GLN A 126 -24.14 4.20 1.21
C GLN A 126 -22.60 4.23 1.15
N ALA A 127 -21.96 5.07 1.97
CA ALA A 127 -20.51 5.09 2.09
C ALA A 127 -19.98 3.74 2.59
N VAL A 128 -20.54 3.21 3.69
CA VAL A 128 -20.16 1.90 4.24
C VAL A 128 -20.33 0.77 3.22
N VAL A 129 -21.44 0.75 2.47
CA VAL A 129 -21.65 -0.26 1.42
C VAL A 129 -20.60 -0.14 0.31
N SER A 130 -20.27 1.08 -0.11
CA SER A 130 -19.21 1.29 -1.12
C SER A 130 -17.84 0.81 -0.65
N GLU A 131 -17.51 1.05 0.62
CA GLU A 131 -16.25 0.62 1.23
C GLU A 131 -16.19 -0.92 1.36
N GLN A 132 -17.30 -1.55 1.75
CA GLN A 132 -17.39 -3.02 1.80
C GLN A 132 -17.21 -3.65 0.41
N GLN A 133 -17.82 -3.06 -0.62
CA GLN A 133 -17.67 -3.54 -2.00
C GLN A 133 -16.24 -3.39 -2.49
N PHE A 134 -15.59 -2.24 -2.24
CA PHE A 134 -14.18 -2.04 -2.56
C PHE A 134 -13.28 -3.08 -1.86
N LEU A 135 -13.50 -3.32 -0.56
CA LEU A 135 -12.71 -4.29 0.19
C LEU A 135 -12.89 -5.71 -0.38
N LYS A 136 -14.11 -6.07 -0.76
CA LYS A 136 -14.40 -7.37 -1.39
C LYS A 136 -13.64 -7.53 -2.71
N GLU A 137 -13.67 -6.51 -3.56
CA GLU A 137 -12.91 -6.49 -4.83
C GLU A 137 -11.40 -6.63 -4.59
N GLN A 138 -10.86 -5.98 -3.55
CA GLN A 138 -9.44 -6.14 -3.19
C GLN A 138 -9.12 -7.57 -2.73
N VAL A 139 -10.00 -8.21 -1.96
CA VAL A 139 -9.82 -9.60 -1.55
C VAL A 139 -9.83 -10.55 -2.76
N GLU A 140 -10.75 -10.35 -3.70
CA GLU A 140 -10.81 -11.12 -4.94
C GLU A 140 -9.54 -10.93 -5.78
N LEU A 141 -9.07 -9.68 -5.95
CA LEU A 141 -7.83 -9.37 -6.66
C LEU A 141 -6.59 -10.01 -5.99
N MET A 142 -6.52 -10.01 -4.66
CA MET A 142 -5.42 -10.64 -3.93
C MET A 142 -5.39 -12.14 -4.18
N ALA A 143 -6.55 -12.81 -4.22
CA ALA A 143 -6.63 -14.23 -4.54
C ALA A 143 -6.15 -14.52 -5.98
N GLU A 144 -6.52 -13.69 -6.95
CA GLU A 144 -6.01 -13.80 -8.32
C GLU A 144 -4.49 -13.62 -8.39
N GLN A 145 -3.94 -12.66 -7.65
CA GLN A 145 -2.49 -12.41 -7.59
C GLN A 145 -1.72 -13.56 -6.94
N GLU A 146 -2.29 -14.20 -5.90
CA GLU A 146 -1.72 -15.40 -5.30
C GLU A 146 -1.68 -16.56 -6.30
N GLU A 147 -2.77 -16.77 -7.05
CA GLU A 147 -2.82 -17.81 -8.10
C GLU A 147 -1.76 -17.54 -9.19
N ASP A 148 -1.62 -16.30 -9.62
CA ASP A 148 -0.62 -15.90 -10.61
C ASP A 148 0.82 -16.06 -10.09
N TYR A 149 1.05 -15.77 -8.81
CA TYR A 149 2.32 -16.05 -8.15
C TYR A 149 2.64 -17.55 -8.12
N GLU A 150 1.65 -18.40 -7.78
CA GLU A 150 1.83 -19.86 -7.80
C GLU A 150 2.18 -20.38 -9.19
N LYS A 151 1.50 -19.87 -10.24
CA LYS A 151 1.83 -20.21 -11.65
C LYS A 151 3.26 -19.82 -12.00
N LEU A 152 3.70 -18.63 -11.60
CA LEU A 152 5.08 -18.18 -11.83
C LEU A 152 6.10 -19.06 -11.09
N MET A 153 5.81 -19.45 -9.85
CA MET A 153 6.66 -20.36 -9.08
C MET A 153 6.78 -21.73 -9.75
N GLN A 154 5.67 -22.29 -10.24
CA GLN A 154 5.68 -23.55 -10.98
C GLN A 154 6.50 -23.44 -12.29
N LEU A 155 6.31 -22.36 -13.05
CA LEU A 155 7.06 -22.12 -14.28
C LEU A 155 8.55 -21.97 -14.00
N PHE A 156 8.93 -21.26 -12.94
CA PHE A 156 10.32 -21.14 -12.51
C PHE A 156 10.92 -22.51 -12.15
N GLY A 157 10.21 -23.33 -11.37
CA GLY A 157 10.66 -24.69 -11.05
C GLY A 157 10.78 -25.61 -12.28
N GLN A 158 9.97 -25.39 -13.32
CA GLN A 158 10.13 -26.08 -14.62
C GLN A 158 11.41 -25.62 -15.34
N LEU A 159 11.69 -24.31 -15.35
CA LEU A 159 12.91 -23.75 -15.94
C LEU A 159 14.17 -24.29 -15.24
N GLU A 160 14.17 -24.36 -13.90
CA GLU A 160 15.29 -24.96 -13.16
C GLU A 160 15.54 -26.42 -13.57
N LYS A 161 14.49 -27.22 -13.71
CA LYS A 161 14.60 -28.61 -14.21
C LYS A 161 15.15 -28.66 -15.63
N LEU A 162 14.72 -27.77 -16.51
CA LEU A 162 15.25 -27.69 -17.89
C LEU A 162 16.74 -27.33 -17.89
N ILE A 163 17.19 -26.41 -17.03
CA ILE A 163 18.61 -26.07 -16.87
C ILE A 163 19.40 -27.29 -16.40
N GLN A 164 18.90 -28.04 -15.41
CA GLN A 164 19.54 -29.28 -14.93
C GLN A 164 19.64 -30.34 -16.04
N LEU A 165 18.59 -30.51 -16.85
CA LEU A 165 18.59 -31.43 -17.99
C LEU A 165 19.55 -30.98 -19.10
N GLN A 166 19.64 -29.69 -19.39
CA GLN A 166 20.61 -29.17 -20.37
C GLN A 166 22.06 -29.32 -19.90
N ALA A 167 22.33 -29.17 -18.61
CA ALA A 167 23.66 -29.40 -18.06
C ALA A 167 24.10 -30.87 -18.17
N THR A 168 23.16 -31.81 -18.05
CA THR A 168 23.40 -33.25 -18.20
C THR A 168 23.45 -33.69 -19.66
N HIS A 169 22.61 -33.12 -20.53
CA HIS A 169 22.63 -33.32 -21.98
C HIS A 169 23.50 -32.26 -22.67
N ARG A 170 24.82 -32.34 -22.51
CA ARG A 170 25.73 -31.61 -23.42
C ARG A 170 25.67 -32.33 -24.79
N PRO A 171 25.08 -31.74 -25.85
CA PRO A 171 25.11 -32.40 -27.15
C PRO A 171 26.58 -32.55 -27.55
N LYS A 172 27.02 -33.79 -27.79
CA LYS A 172 28.26 -34.02 -28.53
C LYS A 172 28.07 -33.30 -29.86
N LYS A 173 28.74 -32.17 -30.05
CA LYS A 173 28.79 -31.48 -31.34
C LYS A 173 29.46 -32.43 -32.32
N GLN A 174 28.68 -33.29 -32.95
CA GLN A 174 29.10 -33.92 -34.18
C GLN A 174 29.05 -32.80 -35.20
N ALA A 175 30.22 -32.19 -35.45
CA ALA A 175 30.37 -31.23 -36.53
C ALA A 175 30.18 -32.00 -37.84
N VAL A 176 28.93 -32.12 -38.28
CA VAL A 176 28.64 -32.51 -39.66
C VAL A 176 28.97 -31.28 -40.49
N LEU A 177 30.22 -31.22 -40.95
CA LEU A 177 30.66 -30.23 -41.91
C LEU A 177 29.97 -30.58 -43.23
N ASN A 178 28.78 -30.05 -43.45
CA ASN A 178 28.14 -30.11 -44.77
C ASN A 178 28.92 -29.18 -45.69
N VAL A 179 29.87 -29.75 -46.43
CA VAL A 179 30.59 -29.06 -47.49
C VAL A 179 29.63 -28.93 -48.67
N VAL A 180 28.89 -27.82 -48.69
CA VAL A 180 28.07 -27.43 -49.84
C VAL A 180 29.01 -26.95 -50.95
N SER A 181 28.74 -27.33 -52.20
CA SER A 181 29.50 -26.87 -53.36
C SER A 181 29.47 -25.33 -53.44
N ALA A 182 30.57 -24.70 -53.87
CA ALA A 182 30.67 -23.25 -53.96
C ALA A 182 29.53 -22.61 -54.79
N GLU A 183 29.02 -23.31 -55.81
CA GLU A 183 27.96 -22.82 -56.70
C GLU A 183 26.56 -22.82 -56.03
N GLU A 184 26.26 -23.86 -55.24
CA GLU A 184 25.01 -23.95 -54.45
C GLU A 184 25.02 -22.98 -53.26
N GLY A 185 26.18 -22.76 -52.65
CA GLY A 185 26.36 -21.79 -51.58
C GLY A 185 26.08 -20.34 -52.03
N TYR A 186 26.42 -20.00 -53.27
CA TYR A 186 26.11 -18.69 -53.85
C TYR A 186 24.60 -18.49 -54.07
N MET A 187 23.90 -19.50 -54.60
CA MET A 187 22.44 -19.42 -54.79
C MET A 187 21.70 -19.34 -53.45
N GLN A 188 22.12 -20.12 -52.45
CA GLN A 188 21.55 -20.08 -51.11
C GLN A 188 21.78 -18.72 -50.43
N LEU A 189 22.99 -18.16 -50.54
CA LEU A 189 23.29 -16.83 -50.01
C LEU A 189 22.44 -15.75 -50.68
N ASN A 190 22.25 -15.82 -52.00
CA ASN A 190 21.43 -14.85 -52.72
C ASN A 190 19.95 -14.94 -52.35
N ASN A 191 19.44 -16.16 -52.15
CA ASN A 191 18.07 -16.39 -51.68
C ASN A 191 17.86 -15.83 -50.26
N VAL A 192 18.82 -16.07 -49.35
CA VAL A 192 18.80 -15.51 -48.00
C VAL A 192 18.88 -13.97 -48.04
N MET A 193 19.72 -13.40 -48.91
CA MET A 193 19.83 -11.95 -49.08
C MET A 193 18.52 -11.34 -49.63
N GLN A 194 17.88 -12.00 -50.59
CA GLN A 194 16.57 -11.57 -51.09
C GLN A 194 15.49 -11.65 -50.01
N GLU A 195 15.48 -12.72 -49.22
CA GLU A 195 14.58 -12.88 -48.09
C GLU A 195 14.80 -11.75 -47.06
N ILE A 196 16.05 -11.45 -46.72
CA ILE A 196 16.42 -10.34 -45.82
C ILE A 196 15.95 -8.99 -46.37
N THR A 197 16.07 -8.74 -47.67
CA THR A 197 15.58 -7.48 -48.27
C THR A 197 14.06 -7.35 -48.28
N CYS A 198 13.34 -8.47 -48.27
CA CYS A 198 11.88 -8.50 -48.23
C CYS A 198 11.29 -8.43 -46.81
N ILE A 199 12.11 -8.60 -45.77
CA ILE A 199 11.66 -8.48 -44.37
C ILE A 199 11.44 -7.01 -44.03
N ALA A 200 10.19 -6.66 -43.72
CA ALA A 200 9.84 -5.34 -43.21
C ALA A 200 10.37 -5.17 -41.77
N PRO A 201 11.21 -4.15 -41.49
CA PRO A 201 11.84 -4.01 -40.19
C PRO A 201 10.87 -3.41 -39.15
N ASP A 202 10.23 -4.26 -38.34
CA ASP A 202 9.38 -3.85 -37.20
C ASP A 202 10.23 -3.17 -36.10
N SER A 203 10.08 -1.85 -35.96
CA SER A 203 10.82 -1.03 -35.00
C SER A 203 10.29 -1.16 -33.57
N GLU A 204 9.00 -1.40 -33.38
CA GLU A 204 8.37 -1.41 -32.06
C GLU A 204 8.70 -2.72 -31.33
N ARG A 205 8.60 -3.84 -32.05
CA ARG A 205 9.04 -5.14 -31.55
C ARG A 205 10.53 -5.15 -31.20
N ARG A 206 11.37 -4.49 -32.02
CA ARG A 206 12.81 -4.34 -31.73
C ARG A 206 13.08 -3.51 -30.47
N LEU A 207 12.41 -2.36 -30.32
CA LEU A 207 12.58 -1.51 -29.14
C LEU A 207 12.18 -2.24 -27.86
N LYS A 208 11.04 -2.94 -27.87
CA LYS A 208 10.58 -3.75 -26.72
C LYS A 208 11.55 -4.88 -26.39
N ALA A 209 12.10 -5.55 -27.40
CA ALA A 209 13.12 -6.59 -27.20
C ALA A 209 14.43 -6.00 -26.63
N MET A 210 14.84 -4.81 -27.08
CA MET A 210 16.01 -4.11 -26.54
C MET A 210 15.82 -3.72 -25.08
N GLU A 211 14.65 -3.17 -24.72
CA GLU A 211 14.33 -2.79 -23.34
C GLU A 211 14.33 -4.00 -22.39
N GLN A 212 13.72 -5.11 -22.83
CA GLN A 212 13.76 -6.36 -22.06
C GLN A 212 15.19 -6.90 -21.90
N ALA A 213 16.00 -6.86 -22.96
CA ALA A 213 17.40 -7.28 -22.90
C ALA A 213 18.24 -6.37 -21.98
N GLU A 214 17.99 -5.06 -21.97
CA GLU A 214 18.63 -4.14 -21.03
C GLU A 214 18.21 -4.40 -19.58
N LYS A 215 16.92 -4.65 -19.34
CA LYS A 215 16.43 -5.03 -18.01
C LYS A 215 17.10 -6.30 -17.50
N MET A 216 17.22 -7.33 -18.33
CA MET A 216 17.92 -8.57 -17.97
C MET A 216 19.40 -8.33 -17.67
N ARG A 217 20.10 -7.55 -18.52
CA ARG A 217 21.50 -7.17 -18.27
C ARG A 217 21.69 -6.44 -16.94
N ARG A 218 20.78 -5.54 -16.57
CA ARG A 218 20.83 -4.84 -15.28
C ARG A 218 20.69 -5.79 -14.10
N ILE A 219 19.77 -6.76 -14.19
CA ILE A 219 19.58 -7.77 -13.14
C ILE A 219 20.83 -8.64 -13.00
N GLU A 220 21.39 -9.14 -14.11
CA GLU A 220 22.62 -9.93 -14.11
C GLU A 220 23.82 -9.15 -13.56
N GLN A 221 23.95 -7.88 -13.94
CA GLN A 221 25.04 -7.02 -13.46
C GLN A 221 24.93 -6.73 -11.96
N ALA A 222 23.71 -6.54 -11.45
CA ALA A 222 23.47 -6.34 -10.03
C ALA A 222 23.71 -7.62 -9.20
N GLY A 223 23.49 -8.81 -9.80
CA GLY A 223 23.77 -10.10 -9.17
C GLY A 223 25.23 -10.57 -9.28
N ARG A 224 26.07 -9.85 -10.02
CA ARG A 224 27.47 -10.22 -10.25
C ARG A 224 28.33 -9.79 -9.05
N VAL A 225 28.48 -10.69 -8.08
CA VAL A 225 29.54 -10.62 -7.07
C VAL A 225 30.82 -11.15 -7.71
N ASP A 226 31.97 -10.53 -7.42
CA ASP A 226 33.26 -11.01 -7.93
C ASP A 226 33.51 -12.42 -7.36
N GLU A 227 33.71 -13.39 -8.26
CA GLU A 227 33.84 -14.81 -7.90
C GLU A 227 35.00 -15.01 -6.90
N PHE A 228 36.03 -14.17 -7.02
CA PHE A 228 37.17 -14.08 -6.11
C PHE A 228 36.79 -13.58 -4.70
N GLU A 229 35.89 -12.61 -4.57
CA GLU A 229 35.45 -12.10 -3.26
C GLU A 229 34.58 -13.11 -2.52
N GLN A 230 33.73 -13.87 -3.23
CA GLN A 230 32.98 -14.99 -2.63
C GLN A 230 33.90 -16.12 -2.17
N GLU A 231 34.90 -16.49 -2.97
CA GLU A 231 35.89 -17.49 -2.60
C GLU A 231 36.74 -17.05 -1.38
N LEU A 232 37.14 -15.78 -1.31
CA LEU A 232 37.85 -15.23 -0.15
C LEU A 232 36.99 -15.24 1.11
N GLY A 233 35.71 -14.83 1.01
CA GLY A 233 34.76 -14.90 2.11
C GLY A 233 34.62 -16.31 2.66
N ASN A 234 34.44 -17.29 1.77
CA ASN A 234 34.38 -18.71 2.13
C ASN A 234 35.70 -19.22 2.74
N PHE A 235 36.86 -18.85 2.17
CA PHE A 235 38.16 -19.27 2.67
C PHE A 235 38.50 -18.73 4.08
N VAL A 236 38.11 -17.48 4.35
CA VAL A 236 38.31 -16.81 5.64
C VAL A 236 37.31 -17.31 6.68
N THR A 237 36.03 -17.48 6.31
CA THR A 237 34.99 -18.01 7.21
C THR A 237 35.23 -19.48 7.57
N GLU A 238 35.70 -20.30 6.63
CA GLU A 238 36.09 -21.69 6.88
C GLU A 238 37.43 -21.83 7.65
N LYS A 239 38.06 -20.72 8.05
CA LYS A 239 39.35 -20.67 8.80
C LYS A 239 40.43 -21.57 8.18
N LYS A 240 40.47 -21.66 6.85
CA LYS A 240 41.50 -22.42 6.12
C LYS A 240 42.86 -21.72 6.12
N LEU A 241 42.92 -20.47 6.56
CA LEU A 241 44.16 -19.73 6.75
C LEU A 241 44.93 -20.32 7.95
N ARG A 242 46.13 -20.87 7.71
CA ARG A 242 47.01 -21.32 8.78
C ARG A 242 47.38 -20.12 9.66
N PRO A 243 47.27 -20.21 11.01
CA PRO A 243 47.69 -19.14 11.91
C PRO A 243 49.21 -19.14 12.02
N THR A 244 49.91 -18.87 10.92
CA THR A 244 51.28 -18.37 10.99
C THR A 244 51.12 -16.90 11.34
N GLY A 245 51.29 -16.55 12.62
CA GLY A 245 51.32 -15.15 13.02
C GLY A 245 52.26 -14.41 12.09
N GLY A 246 51.77 -13.29 11.57
CA GLY A 246 52.23 -12.73 10.32
C GLY A 246 53.67 -12.19 10.36
N PHE A 247 53.90 -11.14 9.58
CA PHE A 247 55.22 -10.52 9.44
C PHE A 247 55.89 -10.20 10.80
N GLU A 248 55.12 -9.75 11.79
CA GLU A 248 55.64 -9.40 13.12
C GLU A 248 56.21 -10.60 13.88
N GLU A 249 55.62 -11.79 13.77
CA GLU A 249 56.12 -12.99 14.45
C GLU A 249 57.36 -13.55 13.73
N ALA A 250 57.40 -13.44 12.40
CA ALA A 250 58.58 -13.76 11.60
C ALA A 250 59.77 -12.81 11.89
N GLU A 251 59.52 -11.51 12.05
CA GLU A 251 60.52 -10.51 12.39
C GLU A 251 61.04 -10.72 13.83
N ARG A 252 60.15 -11.06 14.77
CA ARG A 252 60.53 -11.44 16.14
C ARG A 252 61.44 -12.67 16.15
N LEU A 253 61.13 -13.67 15.34
CA LEU A 253 61.95 -14.88 15.20
C LEU A 253 63.34 -14.56 14.60
N ARG A 254 63.40 -13.63 13.64
CA ARG A 254 64.67 -13.14 13.06
C ARG A 254 65.51 -12.38 14.08
N GLU A 255 64.90 -11.53 14.90
CA GLU A 255 65.61 -10.82 15.95
C GLU A 255 66.17 -11.77 17.01
N VAL A 256 65.39 -12.77 17.42
CA VAL A 256 65.86 -13.82 18.35
C VAL A 256 67.04 -14.58 17.74
N ARG A 257 66.95 -14.98 16.46
CA ARG A 257 68.08 -15.62 15.77
C ARG A 257 69.30 -14.70 15.69
N ARG A 258 69.12 -13.41 15.33
CA ARG A 258 70.18 -12.41 15.28
C ARG A 258 70.87 -12.24 16.63
N LYS A 259 70.10 -12.12 17.71
CA LYS A 259 70.61 -12.04 19.09
C LYS A 259 71.39 -13.31 19.44
N ASN A 260 70.86 -14.49 19.15
CA ASN A 260 71.55 -15.75 19.42
C ASN A 260 72.84 -15.89 18.62
N THR A 261 72.87 -15.51 17.33
CA THR A 261 74.09 -15.50 16.53
C THR A 261 75.12 -14.51 17.05
N MET A 262 74.69 -13.33 17.51
CA MET A 262 75.57 -12.32 18.09
C MET A 262 76.18 -12.80 19.42
N ILE A 263 75.38 -13.43 20.28
CA ILE A 263 75.87 -14.07 21.52
C ILE A 263 76.88 -15.18 21.20
N ALA A 264 76.58 -16.03 20.22
CA ALA A 264 77.50 -17.09 19.80
C ALA A 264 78.85 -16.54 19.31
N MET A 265 78.84 -15.49 18.47
CA MET A 265 80.05 -14.81 17.98
C MET A 265 80.85 -14.11 19.09
N LEU A 266 80.20 -13.52 20.09
CA LEU A 266 80.87 -12.90 21.23
C LEU A 266 81.43 -13.92 22.23
N SER A 267 80.84 -15.12 22.28
CA SER A 267 81.31 -16.20 23.16
C SER A 267 82.51 -16.97 22.60
N SER A 268 82.76 -16.91 21.29
CA SER A 268 83.95 -17.51 20.68
C SER A 268 85.17 -16.60 20.87
N LYS A 269 85.93 -16.80 21.95
CA LYS A 269 87.27 -16.23 22.09
C LYS A 269 88.20 -16.77 20.98
N PRO A 270 89.04 -15.93 20.35
CA PRO A 270 90.05 -16.43 19.42
C PRO A 270 91.09 -17.21 20.21
N LYS A 271 91.35 -18.47 19.80
CA LYS A 271 92.50 -19.22 20.31
C LYS A 271 93.79 -18.60 19.74
N PRO A 272 94.86 -18.48 20.55
CA PRO A 272 96.17 -17.99 20.10
C PRO A 272 96.82 -18.94 19.09
#